data_AF-A0A1Q9CEY1-F1
#
_entry.id   AF-A0A1Q9CEY1-F1
#
_cell.length_a   1.000
_cell.length_b   1.000
_cell.length_c   1.000
_cell.angle_alpha   90.00
_cell.angle_beta   90.00
_cell.angle_gamma   90.00
#
_symmetry.space_group_name_H-M   'P 1'
#
loop_
_entity.id
_entity.type
_entity.pdbx_description
1 polymer ?
#
loop_
_entity_poly.entity_id
_entity_poly.type
_entity_poly.pdbx_seq_one_letter_code
_entity_poly.pdbx_strand_id
1 'polypeptide(L)'
;MLDNLQRLSLEERDVRAVHFLQRSLLSKPWTLVRDLQLFSPAASWDSSPIHGARTCDLHKMCEIPLQESTPSSTKFSSILLVLDSTADDLPEDIHSCWSSIVEKLEPEQTLLLLSRYFNDMSEVIDKFGGIVIEFIGDAIYAVFGAPVRNREHAEAGVNAMLKMLKTVQRINQWAKHRLLPEVSIRCGVHSGTVQVGNMGFHSRLKCGVMGAGAEIPSKLEEMNKTYGTHNLISESTFHKLPPDGYVMRPIDFVDMSHGADDPEPVYEVMSQIANSSSPSTRSSRRDTLARKYETALDMYTEKRFAKAAAQFREVSTSMGQTFGIYDKPSVLMRKRAAYYMQHPPPEGWKGVWTRTREPDETDGVEDEVVYVCV
;
A
#
# COMPACT_ATOMS: atom_id res chain seq x y z
N MET A 1 38.13 13.17 -40.50
CA MET A 1 37.21 12.27 -39.76
C MET A 1 35.92 13.03 -39.43
N LEU A 2 35.29 13.63 -40.44
CA LEU A 2 34.15 14.54 -40.31
C LEU A 2 33.13 14.38 -41.47
N ASP A 3 33.18 13.25 -42.20
CA ASP A 3 32.34 13.03 -43.39
C ASP A 3 31.34 11.86 -43.29
N ASN A 4 31.20 11.21 -42.13
CA ASN A 4 30.25 10.10 -41.95
C ASN A 4 29.07 10.39 -41.02
N LEU A 5 28.76 11.66 -40.73
CA LEU A 5 27.68 12.05 -39.80
C LEU A 5 26.44 12.66 -40.48
N GLN A 6 26.23 12.37 -41.77
CA GLN A 6 25.02 12.80 -42.51
C GLN A 6 24.06 11.66 -42.90
N ARG A 7 24.22 10.45 -42.36
CA ARG A 7 23.31 9.31 -42.66
C ARG A 7 22.84 8.52 -41.43
N LEU A 8 22.48 9.18 -40.33
CA LEU A 8 21.85 8.52 -39.18
C LEU A 8 20.61 9.30 -38.73
N SER A 9 19.55 8.57 -38.36
CA SER A 9 18.23 9.10 -38.02
C SER A 9 18.22 9.86 -36.69
N LEU A 10 17.20 10.69 -36.47
CA LEU A 10 17.07 11.61 -35.34
C LEU A 10 17.16 10.95 -33.93
N GLU A 11 16.94 9.63 -33.81
CA GLU A 11 16.99 8.93 -32.51
C GLU A 11 18.41 8.58 -32.03
N GLU A 12 19.44 8.62 -32.87
CA GLU A 12 20.82 8.30 -32.45
C GLU A 12 21.64 9.51 -31.97
N ARG A 13 21.09 10.72 -32.05
CA ARG A 13 21.76 11.95 -31.56
C ARG A 13 21.59 12.18 -30.05
N ASP A 14 20.54 11.67 -29.43
CA ASP A 14 20.26 11.93 -28.01
C ASP A 14 21.05 11.04 -27.04
N VAL A 15 21.47 9.84 -27.46
CA VAL A 15 22.17 8.91 -26.56
C VAL A 15 23.62 9.31 -26.26
N ARG A 16 24.25 10.15 -27.11
CA ARG A 16 25.63 10.65 -26.87
C ARG A 16 25.71 12.00 -26.16
N ALA A 17 24.63 12.77 -26.07
CA ALA A 17 24.59 14.02 -25.29
C ALA A 17 24.55 13.73 -23.76
N VAL A 18 23.86 12.66 -23.37
CA VAL A 18 23.73 12.23 -21.96
C VAL A 18 25.05 11.69 -21.40
N HIS A 19 25.86 11.01 -22.21
CA HIS A 19 27.15 10.45 -21.78
C HIS A 19 28.29 11.49 -21.63
N PHE A 20 28.13 12.71 -22.13
CA PHE A 20 29.14 13.78 -21.98
C PHE A 20 28.87 14.67 -20.76
N LEU A 21 27.61 14.84 -20.34
CA LEU A 21 27.23 15.64 -19.16
C LEU A 21 27.50 14.92 -17.83
N GLN A 22 27.63 13.60 -17.82
CA GLN A 22 27.91 12.82 -16.60
C GLN A 22 29.40 12.74 -16.23
N ARG A 23 30.33 13.27 -17.06
CA ARG A 23 31.79 13.20 -16.84
C ARG A 23 32.47 14.51 -16.42
N SER A 24 31.77 15.65 -16.38
CA SER A 24 32.37 16.96 -15.99
C SER A 24 32.04 17.43 -14.56
N LEU A 25 31.15 16.75 -13.83
CA LEU A 25 30.76 17.14 -12.47
C LEU A 25 31.51 16.41 -11.34
N LEU A 26 32.48 15.54 -11.66
CA LEU A 26 33.24 14.75 -10.67
C LEU A 26 34.72 15.16 -10.54
N SER A 27 35.12 16.34 -11.00
CA SER A 27 36.49 16.82 -10.81
C SER A 27 36.54 18.30 -10.44
N LYS A 28 36.39 18.62 -9.14
CA LYS A 28 37.14 19.68 -8.45
C LYS A 28 36.91 19.65 -6.92
N PRO A 29 37.97 19.83 -6.11
CA PRO A 29 37.92 19.70 -4.65
C PRO A 29 37.33 20.93 -3.95
N TRP A 30 36.75 20.66 -2.78
CA TRP A 30 36.22 21.62 -1.80
C TRP A 30 37.34 22.31 -1.03
N THR A 31 37.50 23.64 -1.18
CA THR A 31 38.19 24.48 -0.19
C THR A 31 37.65 25.92 -0.19
N LEU A 32 37.38 26.40 1.03
CA LEU A 32 37.11 27.79 1.47
C LEU A 32 35.85 28.51 0.95
N VAL A 33 34.79 28.49 1.77
CA VAL A 33 33.94 29.68 1.96
C VAL A 33 34.26 30.23 3.35
N ARG A 34 35.08 31.29 3.37
CA ARG A 34 35.27 32.16 4.53
C ARG A 34 34.99 33.58 4.04
N ASP A 35 34.00 34.19 4.66
CA ASP A 35 33.63 35.61 4.63
C ASP A 35 33.31 36.22 3.27
N LEU A 36 32.07 36.69 3.10
CA LEU A 36 31.78 37.95 2.39
C LEU A 36 30.34 38.40 2.70
N GLN A 37 30.22 39.06 3.85
CA GLN A 37 29.20 40.08 4.09
C GLN A 37 29.60 41.37 3.33
N LEU A 38 28.58 42.09 2.86
CA LEU A 38 28.54 43.53 2.55
C LEU A 38 29.20 44.00 1.22
N PHE A 39 28.36 44.42 0.27
CA PHE A 39 28.19 45.82 -0.19
C PHE A 39 27.52 45.87 -1.58
N SER A 40 26.41 46.63 -1.68
CA SER A 40 25.97 47.35 -2.89
C SER A 40 26.69 48.71 -2.87
N PRO A 41 27.06 49.40 -3.98
CA PRO A 41 26.08 49.95 -4.94
C PRO A 41 26.53 50.14 -6.42
N ALA A 42 25.52 50.33 -7.28
CA ALA A 42 25.45 51.17 -8.49
C ALA A 42 26.63 51.24 -9.50
N ALA A 43 26.37 50.85 -10.76
CA ALA A 43 26.95 51.49 -11.94
C ALA A 43 26.10 51.28 -13.21
N SER A 44 26.08 52.34 -14.02
CA SER A 44 25.31 52.67 -15.22
C SER A 44 25.52 51.76 -16.45
N TRP A 45 24.46 51.57 -17.23
CA TRP A 45 24.51 50.98 -18.58
C TRP A 45 24.35 52.09 -19.63
N ASP A 46 25.23 52.13 -20.62
CA ASP A 46 24.98 52.82 -21.89
C ASP A 46 25.58 52.06 -23.09
N SER A 47 24.83 52.13 -24.19
CA SER A 47 25.12 51.85 -25.60
C SER A 47 25.05 50.41 -26.16
N SER A 48 24.41 50.33 -27.33
CA SER A 48 23.69 49.22 -27.97
C SER A 48 24.51 48.46 -29.06
N PRO A 49 23.90 47.75 -30.04
CA PRO A 49 23.80 46.28 -30.10
C PRO A 49 24.61 45.63 -31.25
N ILE A 50 25.01 44.36 -31.10
CA ILE A 50 25.47 43.53 -32.23
C ILE A 50 24.58 42.29 -32.31
N HIS A 51 24.02 42.09 -33.50
CA HIS A 51 23.05 41.07 -33.86
C HIS A 51 23.62 39.65 -33.80
N GLY A 52 22.77 38.69 -33.40
CA GLY A 52 22.81 37.33 -33.96
C GLY A 52 23.39 36.23 -33.07
N ALA A 53 22.87 36.04 -31.86
CA ALA A 53 22.91 34.74 -31.19
C ALA A 53 21.74 34.63 -30.20
N ARG A 54 20.84 33.68 -30.43
CA ARG A 54 19.81 33.31 -29.45
C ARG A 54 20.50 32.49 -28.36
N THR A 55 20.94 33.13 -27.30
CA THR A 55 21.25 32.47 -26.03
C THR A 55 19.95 32.36 -25.24
N CYS A 56 19.48 31.12 -25.02
CA CYS A 56 18.41 30.86 -24.05
C CYS A 56 18.90 31.28 -22.67
N ASP A 57 18.39 32.40 -22.18
CA ASP A 57 18.58 32.87 -20.81
C ASP A 57 17.90 31.88 -19.85
N LEU A 58 18.69 30.97 -19.27
CA LEU A 58 18.26 30.07 -18.19
C LEU A 58 17.90 30.81 -16.89
N HIS A 59 18.09 32.13 -16.84
CA HIS A 59 17.75 32.96 -15.68
C HIS A 59 16.31 33.52 -15.68
N LYS A 60 15.50 33.26 -16.73
CA LYS A 60 14.10 33.74 -16.84
C LYS A 60 13.02 32.65 -16.73
N MET A 61 13.37 31.41 -16.38
CA MET A 61 12.39 30.35 -16.07
C MET A 61 12.24 30.03 -14.58
N CYS A 62 12.85 30.82 -13.70
CA CYS A 62 12.70 30.69 -12.24
C CYS A 62 12.15 31.99 -11.63
N GLU A 63 10.96 32.40 -12.06
CA GLU A 63 10.06 33.24 -11.26
C GLU A 63 8.75 32.47 -11.06
N ILE A 64 8.83 31.35 -10.34
CA ILE A 64 7.70 30.95 -9.52
C ILE A 64 7.85 31.79 -8.25
N PRO A 65 6.87 32.61 -7.86
CA PRO A 65 6.98 33.35 -6.61
C PRO A 65 7.20 32.31 -5.51
N LEU A 66 8.28 32.46 -4.74
CA LEU A 66 8.39 31.88 -3.41
C LEU A 66 7.30 32.55 -2.57
N GLN A 67 6.06 32.09 -2.77
CA GLN A 67 4.99 32.29 -1.81
C GLN A 67 5.52 31.66 -0.53
N GLU A 68 5.67 32.46 0.52
CA GLU A 68 5.96 31.99 1.86
C GLU A 68 5.02 30.82 2.15
N SER A 69 5.54 29.60 2.03
CA SER A 69 4.76 28.40 2.28
C SER A 69 4.66 28.29 3.79
N THR A 70 3.69 29.01 4.35
CA THR A 70 3.06 28.57 5.59
C THR A 70 2.79 27.07 5.42
N PRO A 71 3.19 26.19 6.36
CA PRO A 71 2.80 24.80 6.30
C PRO A 71 1.29 24.77 6.52
N SER A 72 0.51 24.95 5.45
CA SER A 72 -0.93 24.81 5.52
C SER A 72 -1.15 23.32 5.70
N SER A 73 -1.38 22.91 6.95
CA SER A 73 -1.80 21.58 7.33
C SER A 73 -3.20 21.33 6.74
N THR A 74 -3.26 21.07 5.44
CA THR A 74 -4.52 20.78 4.78
C THR A 74 -4.92 19.36 5.16
N LYS A 75 -6.03 19.25 5.89
CA LYS A 75 -6.65 17.96 6.21
C LYS A 75 -7.37 17.44 4.96
N PHE A 76 -7.05 16.21 4.57
CA PHE A 76 -7.69 15.48 3.48
C PHE A 76 -8.43 14.27 4.04
N SER A 77 -9.60 13.95 3.47
CA SER A 77 -10.15 12.59 3.58
C SER A 77 -9.52 11.79 2.46
N SER A 78 -8.69 10.81 2.81
CA SER A 78 -7.93 10.04 1.83
C SER A 78 -8.12 8.55 2.08
N ILE A 79 -7.94 7.76 1.01
CA ILE A 79 -7.62 6.34 1.20
C ILE A 79 -6.13 6.20 1.33
N LEU A 80 -5.72 5.33 2.24
CA LEU A 80 -4.37 4.82 2.31
C LEU A 80 -4.36 3.33 2.07
N LEU A 81 -3.43 2.92 1.21
CA LEU A 81 -3.28 1.56 0.74
C LEU A 81 -1.86 1.11 1.06
N VAL A 82 -1.75 0.09 1.91
CA VAL A 82 -0.50 -0.62 2.20
C VAL A 82 -0.58 -1.96 1.52
N LEU A 83 0.51 -2.29 0.83
CA LEU A 83 0.70 -3.56 0.15
C LEU A 83 1.96 -4.19 0.69
N ASP A 84 1.92 -5.45 1.05
CA ASP A 84 3.09 -6.24 1.46
C ASP A 84 3.13 -7.51 0.60
N SER A 85 4.33 -7.96 0.21
CA SER A 85 4.49 -9.12 -0.66
C SER A 85 5.03 -10.33 0.10
N THR A 86 4.43 -11.50 -0.10
CA THR A 86 4.75 -12.72 0.66
C THR A 86 4.87 -13.96 -0.20
N ALA A 87 5.67 -14.95 0.20
CA ALA A 87 5.66 -16.27 -0.42
C ALA A 87 4.56 -17.14 0.21
N ASP A 88 3.75 -17.83 -0.61
CA ASP A 88 2.57 -18.57 -0.14
C ASP A 88 2.80 -20.05 0.23
N ASP A 89 4.05 -20.49 0.47
CA ASP A 89 4.39 -21.92 0.52
C ASP A 89 5.09 -22.43 1.82
N LEU A 90 4.82 -21.83 2.99
CA LEU A 90 5.35 -22.37 4.26
C LEU A 90 4.25 -22.73 5.26
N PRO A 91 4.39 -23.88 5.98
CA PRO A 91 3.49 -24.26 7.07
C PRO A 91 3.49 -23.19 8.18
N GLU A 92 2.44 -23.21 9.01
CA GLU A 92 1.92 -22.18 9.94
C GLU A 92 2.93 -21.45 10.88
N ASP A 93 4.24 -21.72 10.85
CA ASP A 93 5.25 -21.26 11.82
C ASP A 93 6.49 -20.54 11.23
N ILE A 94 6.42 -20.00 10.01
CA ILE A 94 7.49 -19.10 9.53
C ILE A 94 6.84 -17.80 9.11
N HIS A 95 7.21 -16.70 9.76
CA HIS A 95 6.92 -15.34 9.32
C HIS A 95 7.30 -15.22 7.83
N SER A 96 6.32 -15.41 6.94
CA SER A 96 6.53 -15.47 5.50
C SER A 96 6.75 -14.05 4.98
N CYS A 97 7.94 -13.54 5.24
CA CYS A 97 8.39 -12.23 4.82
C CYS A 97 9.13 -12.37 3.50
N TRP A 98 9.12 -11.32 2.69
CA TRP A 98 9.99 -11.14 1.54
C TRP A 98 11.46 -11.53 1.82
N SER A 99 11.93 -11.40 3.07
CA SER A 99 13.25 -11.88 3.51
C SER A 99 13.53 -13.34 3.14
N SER A 100 12.56 -14.25 3.29
CA SER A 100 12.74 -15.68 2.93
C SER A 100 12.82 -15.92 1.42
N ILE A 101 12.27 -15.02 0.60
CA ILE A 101 12.44 -15.02 -0.86
C ILE A 101 13.85 -14.54 -1.20
N VAL A 102 14.28 -13.43 -0.58
CA VAL A 102 15.60 -12.81 -0.80
C VAL A 102 16.74 -13.73 -0.40
N GLU A 103 16.60 -14.50 0.68
CA GLU A 103 17.63 -15.47 1.13
C GLU A 103 17.89 -16.60 0.13
N LYS A 104 16.93 -16.90 -0.76
CA LYS A 104 17.00 -18.01 -1.71
C LYS A 104 17.34 -17.57 -3.13
N LEU A 105 17.43 -16.27 -3.38
CA LEU A 105 17.63 -15.70 -4.70
C LEU A 105 18.96 -14.98 -4.81
N GLU A 106 19.57 -15.07 -5.99
CA GLU A 106 20.71 -14.22 -6.32
C GLU A 106 20.26 -12.74 -6.31
N PRO A 107 21.11 -11.79 -5.86
CA PRO A 107 20.75 -10.37 -5.77
C PRO A 107 20.15 -9.78 -7.06
N GLU A 108 20.65 -10.22 -8.22
CA GLU A 108 20.14 -9.80 -9.53
C GLU A 108 18.71 -10.28 -9.81
N GLN A 109 18.39 -11.51 -9.38
CA GLN A 109 17.06 -12.10 -9.53
C GLN A 109 16.05 -11.42 -8.60
N THR A 110 16.46 -11.15 -7.36
CA THR A 110 15.68 -10.37 -6.40
C THR A 110 15.36 -8.98 -6.94
N LEU A 111 16.37 -8.26 -7.44
CA LEU A 111 16.17 -6.92 -8.00
C LEU A 111 15.25 -6.95 -9.21
N LEU A 112 15.38 -7.95 -10.10
CA LEU A 112 14.53 -8.10 -11.28
C LEU A 112 13.06 -8.32 -10.90
N LEU A 113 12.79 -9.23 -9.95
CA LEU A 113 11.43 -9.51 -9.48
C LEU A 113 10.83 -8.30 -8.77
N LEU A 114 11.58 -7.66 -7.88
CA LEU A 114 11.13 -6.50 -7.12
C LEU A 114 10.86 -5.29 -8.02
N SER A 115 11.74 -5.02 -8.98
CA SER A 115 11.55 -3.92 -9.94
C SER A 115 10.31 -4.15 -10.80
N ARG A 116 10.08 -5.40 -11.24
CA ARG A 116 8.86 -5.77 -11.98
C ARG A 116 7.61 -5.57 -11.13
N TYR A 117 7.66 -6.03 -9.89
CA TYR A 117 6.59 -5.88 -8.92
C TYR A 117 6.24 -4.42 -8.68
N PHE A 118 7.20 -3.59 -8.29
CA PHE A 118 6.96 -2.16 -8.04
C PHE A 118 6.45 -1.43 -9.26
N ASN A 119 6.96 -1.73 -10.45
CA ASN A 119 6.48 -1.11 -11.68
C ASN A 119 5.02 -1.45 -11.98
N ASP A 120 4.68 -2.74 -12.03
CA ASP A 120 3.33 -3.20 -12.38
C ASP A 120 2.29 -2.78 -11.32
N MET A 121 2.69 -2.73 -10.04
CA MET A 121 1.84 -2.25 -8.95
C MET A 121 1.63 -0.73 -8.98
N SER A 122 2.70 0.04 -9.22
CA SER A 122 2.61 1.50 -9.33
C SER A 122 1.78 1.93 -10.53
N GLU A 123 1.87 1.22 -11.66
CA GLU A 123 1.03 1.46 -12.84
C GLU A 123 -0.46 1.29 -12.52
N VAL A 124 -0.81 0.27 -11.70
CA VAL A 124 -2.19 0.09 -11.25
C VAL A 124 -2.64 1.24 -10.35
N ILE A 125 -1.81 1.65 -9.39
CA ILE A 125 -2.13 2.75 -8.47
C ILE A 125 -2.36 4.05 -9.26
N ASP A 126 -1.45 4.40 -10.16
CA ASP A 126 -1.54 5.60 -11.00
C ASP A 126 -2.80 5.58 -11.89
N LYS A 127 -3.13 4.43 -12.48
CA LYS A 127 -4.33 4.25 -13.32
C LYS A 127 -5.63 4.56 -12.59
N PHE A 128 -5.70 4.34 -11.28
CA PHE A 128 -6.87 4.67 -10.46
C PHE A 128 -6.74 6.05 -9.78
N GLY A 129 -5.76 6.86 -10.16
CA GLY A 129 -5.54 8.21 -9.63
C GLY A 129 -4.98 8.22 -8.21
N GLY A 130 -4.32 7.13 -7.79
CA GLY A 130 -3.54 7.07 -6.56
C GLY A 130 -2.13 7.60 -6.77
N ILE A 131 -1.49 8.01 -5.67
CA ILE A 131 -0.11 8.48 -5.65
C ILE A 131 0.68 7.58 -4.71
N VAL A 132 1.76 7.00 -5.21
CA VAL A 132 2.73 6.29 -4.38
C VAL A 132 3.50 7.32 -3.54
N ILE A 133 3.39 7.19 -2.22
CA ILE A 133 4.07 8.05 -1.25
C ILE A 133 5.47 7.52 -0.99
N GLU A 134 5.57 6.21 -0.76
CA GLU A 134 6.83 5.57 -0.45
C GLU A 134 6.82 4.06 -0.68
N PHE A 135 8.02 3.54 -0.92
CA PHE A 135 8.32 2.11 -0.87
C PHE A 135 9.00 1.82 0.48
N ILE A 136 8.53 0.83 1.21
CA ILE A 136 9.03 0.45 2.54
C ILE A 136 9.42 -1.02 2.51
N GLY A 137 10.71 -1.32 2.29
CA GLY A 137 11.13 -2.69 2.01
C GLY A 137 10.53 -3.15 0.68
N ASP A 138 9.68 -4.17 0.71
CA ASP A 138 8.86 -4.66 -0.39
C ASP A 138 7.43 -4.12 -0.38
N ALA A 139 7.09 -3.30 0.62
CA ALA A 139 5.79 -2.71 0.75
C ALA A 139 5.63 -1.43 -0.09
N ILE A 140 4.40 -1.18 -0.54
CA ILE A 140 4.03 0.05 -1.25
C ILE A 140 2.99 0.79 -0.42
N TYR A 141 3.28 2.05 -0.10
CA TYR A 141 2.34 2.95 0.56
C TYR A 141 1.82 4.00 -0.42
N ALA A 142 0.50 4.03 -0.61
CA ALA A 142 -0.14 4.92 -1.56
C ALA A 142 -1.33 5.66 -0.95
N VAL A 143 -1.58 6.87 -1.47
CA VAL A 143 -2.71 7.71 -1.09
C VAL A 143 -3.65 7.97 -2.28
N PHE A 144 -4.95 7.99 -2.01
CA PHE A 144 -5.98 8.37 -2.99
C PHE A 144 -6.80 9.53 -2.43
N GLY A 145 -7.11 10.53 -3.26
CA GLY A 145 -7.86 11.72 -2.86
C GLY A 145 -7.02 12.84 -2.26
N ALA A 146 -5.69 12.74 -2.37
CA ALA A 146 -4.73 13.80 -2.06
C ALA A 146 -3.63 13.84 -3.13
N PRO A 147 -2.99 15.00 -3.40
CA PRO A 147 -3.35 16.33 -2.87
C PRO A 147 -4.61 16.90 -3.54
N VAL A 148 -5.06 16.32 -4.65
CA VAL A 148 -6.32 16.68 -5.30
C VAL A 148 -7.44 15.86 -4.69
N ARG A 149 -8.45 16.54 -4.14
CA ARG A 149 -9.63 15.89 -3.55
C ARG A 149 -10.37 15.10 -4.62
N ASN A 150 -10.58 13.82 -4.34
CA ASN A 150 -11.45 12.94 -5.11
C ASN A 150 -12.61 12.47 -4.22
N ARG A 151 -13.87 12.69 -4.62
CA ARG A 151 -15.03 12.22 -3.85
C ARG A 151 -15.19 10.70 -3.91
N GLU A 152 -14.73 10.10 -4.99
CA GLU A 152 -14.76 8.66 -5.26
C GLU A 152 -13.43 7.99 -4.86
N HIS A 153 -12.62 8.63 -4.00
CA HIS A 153 -11.36 8.07 -3.53
C HIS A 153 -11.55 6.65 -2.96
N ALA A 154 -12.64 6.45 -2.22
CA ALA A 154 -13.10 5.17 -1.66
C ALA A 154 -13.10 4.04 -2.70
N GLU A 155 -13.85 4.27 -3.77
CA GLU A 155 -14.03 3.33 -4.86
C GLU A 155 -12.73 3.12 -5.65
N ALA A 156 -11.99 4.20 -5.92
CA ALA A 156 -10.72 4.17 -6.63
C ALA A 156 -9.68 3.28 -5.91
N GLY A 157 -9.52 3.45 -4.59
CA GLY A 157 -8.59 2.66 -3.79
C GLY A 157 -8.96 1.18 -3.73
N VAL A 158 -10.24 0.86 -3.55
CA VAL A 158 -10.72 -0.53 -3.53
C VAL A 158 -10.61 -1.19 -4.91
N ASN A 159 -10.89 -0.46 -5.99
CA ASN A 159 -10.71 -0.97 -7.35
C ASN A 159 -9.23 -1.18 -7.69
N ALA A 160 -8.34 -0.28 -7.24
CA ALA A 160 -6.90 -0.46 -7.36
C ALA A 160 -6.48 -1.74 -6.64
N MET A 161 -6.81 -1.89 -5.35
CA MET A 161 -6.54 -3.10 -4.57
C MET A 161 -7.00 -4.39 -5.29
N LEU A 162 -8.25 -4.46 -5.74
CA LEU A 162 -8.77 -5.63 -6.46
C LEU A 162 -8.05 -5.87 -7.79
N LYS A 163 -7.59 -4.82 -8.47
CA LYS A 163 -6.80 -4.94 -9.69
C LYS A 163 -5.39 -5.44 -9.40
N MET A 164 -4.76 -4.99 -8.32
CA MET A 164 -3.42 -5.42 -7.90
C MET A 164 -3.39 -6.91 -7.56
N LEU A 165 -4.42 -7.40 -6.85
CA LEU A 165 -4.61 -8.84 -6.60
C LEU A 165 -4.74 -9.67 -7.89
N LYS A 166 -5.22 -9.08 -9.00
CA LYS A 166 -5.23 -9.75 -10.31
C LYS A 166 -3.90 -9.59 -11.04
N THR A 167 -3.22 -8.45 -10.87
CA THR A 167 -1.93 -8.16 -11.49
C THR A 167 -0.82 -9.07 -10.92
N VAL A 168 -0.83 -9.37 -9.62
CA VAL A 168 0.15 -10.29 -9.02
C VAL A 168 0.12 -11.68 -9.66
N GLN A 169 -1.06 -12.18 -10.05
CA GLN A 169 -1.19 -13.45 -10.76
C GLN A 169 -0.48 -13.43 -12.12
N ARG A 170 -0.47 -12.28 -12.81
CA ARG A 170 0.27 -12.09 -14.07
C ARG A 170 1.78 -12.02 -13.82
N ILE A 171 2.19 -11.37 -12.73
CA ILE A 171 3.60 -11.35 -12.30
C ILE A 171 4.07 -12.78 -12.01
N ASN A 172 3.28 -13.59 -11.30
CA ASN A 172 3.61 -14.99 -11.02
C ASN A 172 3.73 -15.84 -12.29
N GLN A 173 2.85 -15.64 -13.28
CA GLN A 173 3.00 -16.30 -14.58
C GLN A 173 4.33 -15.91 -15.25
N TRP A 174 4.67 -14.62 -15.25
CA TRP A 174 5.94 -14.13 -15.79
C TRP A 174 7.17 -14.66 -15.01
N ALA A 175 7.07 -14.74 -13.69
CA ALA A 175 8.09 -15.24 -12.77
C ALA A 175 8.35 -16.73 -12.99
N LYS A 176 7.28 -17.52 -13.13
CA LYS A 176 7.33 -18.96 -13.41
C LYS A 176 8.09 -19.28 -14.70
N HIS A 177 7.90 -18.48 -15.76
CA HIS A 177 8.66 -18.64 -17.01
C HIS A 177 10.17 -18.35 -16.86
N ARG A 178 10.58 -17.73 -15.75
CA ARG A 178 11.96 -17.38 -15.42
C ARG A 178 12.53 -18.18 -14.25
N LEU A 179 11.80 -19.20 -13.78
CA LEU A 179 12.15 -19.99 -12.60
C LEU A 179 12.33 -19.11 -11.34
N LEU A 180 11.59 -18.01 -11.26
CA LEU A 180 11.53 -17.14 -10.09
C LEU A 180 10.37 -17.60 -9.18
N PRO A 181 10.47 -17.40 -7.86
CA PRO A 181 9.43 -17.76 -6.91
C PRO A 181 8.15 -16.95 -7.17
N GLU A 182 7.03 -17.54 -6.81
CA GLU A 182 5.74 -16.86 -6.82
C GLU A 182 5.65 -15.89 -5.64
N VAL A 183 5.00 -14.76 -5.89
CA VAL A 183 4.71 -13.74 -4.89
C VAL A 183 3.21 -13.64 -4.67
N SER A 184 2.83 -13.45 -3.43
CA SER A 184 1.49 -13.14 -2.97
C SER A 184 1.49 -11.73 -2.44
N ILE A 185 0.33 -11.10 -2.32
CA ILE A 185 0.23 -9.78 -1.69
C ILE A 185 -0.92 -9.74 -0.70
N ARG A 186 -0.79 -8.86 0.27
CA ARG A 186 -1.87 -8.47 1.18
C ARG A 186 -2.07 -6.97 1.10
N CYS A 187 -3.33 -6.56 1.18
CA CYS A 187 -3.71 -5.16 1.02
C CYS A 187 -4.56 -4.70 2.22
N GLY A 188 -4.21 -3.56 2.80
CA GLY A 188 -5.04 -2.86 3.79
C GLY A 188 -5.54 -1.53 3.24
N VAL A 189 -6.84 -1.25 3.31
CA VAL A 189 -7.44 0.00 2.79
C VAL A 189 -8.30 0.70 3.83
N HIS A 190 -7.89 1.91 4.21
CA HIS A 190 -8.61 2.73 5.18
C HIS A 190 -8.95 4.12 4.62
N SER A 191 -10.16 4.61 4.92
CA SER A 191 -10.67 5.90 4.46
C SER A 191 -10.75 6.92 5.59
N GLY A 192 -9.62 7.50 5.97
CA GLY A 192 -9.47 8.37 7.13
C GLY A 192 -9.20 9.84 6.80
N THR A 193 -9.27 10.68 7.84
CA THR A 193 -8.73 12.04 7.75
C THR A 193 -7.23 12.00 8.04
N VAL A 194 -6.44 12.51 7.10
CA VAL A 194 -4.99 12.56 7.19
C VAL A 194 -4.46 13.93 6.75
N GLN A 195 -3.26 14.26 7.20
CA GLN A 195 -2.53 15.42 6.73
C GLN A 195 -1.47 14.97 5.72
N VAL A 196 -1.50 15.56 4.53
CA VAL A 196 -0.52 15.29 3.48
C VAL A 196 0.31 16.54 3.26
N GLY A 197 1.63 16.39 3.23
CA GLY A 197 2.53 17.52 3.03
C GLY A 197 3.98 17.11 2.87
N ASN A 198 4.79 18.04 2.35
CA ASN A 198 6.24 17.84 2.27
C ASN A 198 6.86 17.95 3.65
N MET A 199 7.65 16.94 4.01
CA MET A 199 8.37 16.84 5.26
C MET A 199 9.83 16.46 4.97
N GLY A 200 10.73 16.85 5.87
CA GLY A 200 12.14 16.51 5.78
C GLY A 200 13.06 17.71 5.91
N PHE A 201 14.32 17.50 5.56
CA PHE A 201 15.37 18.50 5.64
C PHE A 201 15.34 19.41 4.41
N HIS A 202 15.87 20.64 4.50
CA HIS A 202 15.77 21.64 3.43
C HIS A 202 16.32 21.18 2.07
N SER A 203 17.24 20.21 2.03
CA SER A 203 17.78 19.62 0.80
C SER A 203 17.16 18.26 0.43
N ARG A 204 16.27 17.72 1.26
CA ARG A 204 15.61 16.42 1.10
C ARG A 204 14.18 16.49 1.66
N LEU A 205 13.28 17.03 0.85
CA LEU A 205 11.85 17.04 1.12
C LEU A 205 11.20 15.81 0.48
N LYS A 206 10.30 15.15 1.23
CA LYS A 206 9.47 14.03 0.77
C LYS A 206 8.02 14.32 1.11
N CYS A 207 7.09 14.02 0.21
CA CYS A 207 5.68 14.04 0.56
C CYS A 207 5.41 12.91 1.56
N GLY A 208 4.81 13.22 2.70
CA GLY A 208 4.41 12.22 3.68
C GLY A 208 2.97 12.41 4.10
N VAL A 209 2.45 11.38 4.76
CA VAL A 209 1.09 11.34 5.30
C VAL A 209 1.18 11.16 6.81
N MET A 210 0.45 11.96 7.56
CA MET A 210 0.41 11.92 9.03
C MET A 210 -1.01 11.93 9.57
N GLY A 211 -1.18 11.37 10.77
CA GLY A 211 -2.42 11.36 11.52
C GLY A 211 -2.81 9.95 11.96
N ALA A 212 -3.77 9.82 12.88
CA ALA A 212 -4.20 8.53 13.41
C ALA A 212 -4.69 7.55 12.31
N GLY A 213 -5.30 8.08 11.23
CA GLY A 213 -5.70 7.26 10.09
C GLY A 213 -4.55 6.78 9.21
N ALA A 214 -3.32 7.30 9.40
CA ALA A 214 -2.17 6.95 8.57
C ALA A 214 -1.64 5.53 8.82
N GLU A 215 -1.83 5.03 10.05
CA GLU A 215 -1.30 3.74 10.53
C GLU A 215 -2.28 2.58 10.34
N ILE A 216 -3.59 2.85 10.26
CA ILE A 216 -4.65 1.84 10.14
C ILE A 216 -4.45 0.90 8.93
N PRO A 217 -4.08 1.37 7.72
CA PRO A 217 -3.84 0.49 6.59
C PRO A 217 -2.78 -0.59 6.85
N SER A 218 -1.69 -0.25 7.55
CA SER A 218 -0.64 -1.21 7.89
C SER A 218 -1.17 -2.27 8.86
N LYS A 219 -2.01 -1.86 9.83
CA LYS A 219 -2.69 -2.81 10.73
C LYS A 219 -3.63 -3.74 9.97
N LEU A 220 -4.40 -3.22 9.01
CA LEU A 220 -5.27 -4.03 8.16
C LEU A 220 -4.48 -5.00 7.29
N GLU A 221 -3.36 -4.55 6.70
CA GLU A 221 -2.43 -5.44 5.99
C GLU A 221 -1.95 -6.56 6.90
N GLU A 222 -1.48 -6.24 8.11
CA GLU A 222 -0.98 -7.24 9.04
C GLU A 222 -2.07 -8.24 9.46
N MET A 223 -3.29 -7.77 9.74
CA MET A 223 -4.44 -8.61 10.07
C MET A 223 -4.76 -9.63 8.98
N ASN A 224 -4.45 -9.34 7.71
CA ASN A 224 -4.63 -10.32 6.64
C ASN A 224 -3.81 -11.60 6.91
N LYS A 225 -2.63 -11.51 7.58
CA LYS A 225 -1.85 -12.68 8.02
C LYS A 225 -2.69 -13.56 8.94
N THR A 226 -3.26 -12.96 9.97
CA THR A 226 -4.04 -13.65 10.99
C THR A 226 -5.28 -14.31 10.40
N TYR A 227 -6.04 -13.58 9.59
CA TYR A 227 -7.29 -14.10 9.01
C TYR A 227 -7.06 -14.99 7.78
N GLY A 228 -5.86 -14.97 7.19
CA GLY A 228 -5.55 -15.66 5.94
C GLY A 228 -6.28 -15.06 4.74
N THR A 229 -6.54 -13.76 4.76
CA THR A 229 -7.10 -12.98 3.65
C THR A 229 -6.00 -12.30 2.84
N HIS A 230 -6.32 -11.71 1.69
CA HIS A 230 -5.40 -10.88 0.90
C HIS A 230 -5.83 -9.42 0.80
N ASN A 231 -7.01 -9.10 1.30
CA ASN A 231 -7.50 -7.75 1.37
C ASN A 231 -8.41 -7.55 2.58
N LEU A 232 -8.21 -6.43 3.27
CA LEU A 232 -9.10 -5.94 4.30
C LEU A 232 -9.34 -4.44 4.14
N ILE A 233 -10.57 -4.03 4.40
CA ILE A 233 -10.98 -2.63 4.42
C ILE A 233 -11.61 -2.30 5.79
N SER A 234 -11.37 -1.08 6.28
CA SER A 234 -12.03 -0.60 7.51
C SER A 234 -13.52 -0.29 7.27
N GLU A 235 -14.32 -0.25 8.34
CA GLU A 235 -15.73 0.18 8.31
C GLU A 235 -15.92 1.55 7.63
N SER A 236 -15.03 2.51 7.90
CA SER A 236 -15.06 3.83 7.25
C SER A 236 -14.96 3.78 5.72
N THR A 237 -14.24 2.80 5.17
CA THR A 237 -14.14 2.56 3.73
C THR A 237 -15.42 1.90 3.23
N PHE A 238 -15.90 0.88 3.94
CA PHE A 238 -17.14 0.17 3.61
C PHE A 238 -18.32 1.14 3.44
N HIS A 239 -18.51 2.09 4.36
CA HIS A 239 -19.60 3.08 4.28
C HIS A 239 -19.48 4.09 3.14
N LYS A 240 -18.29 4.28 2.57
CA LYS A 240 -18.07 5.18 1.43
C LYS A 240 -18.21 4.46 0.07
N LEU A 241 -18.33 3.14 0.06
CA LEU A 241 -18.55 2.37 -1.16
C LEU A 241 -20.04 2.35 -1.54
N PRO A 242 -20.35 2.23 -2.85
CA PRO A 242 -21.72 2.02 -3.31
C PRO A 242 -22.28 0.68 -2.77
N PRO A 243 -23.51 0.65 -2.20
CA PRO A 243 -24.10 -0.55 -1.59
C PRO A 243 -24.16 -1.78 -2.50
N ASP A 244 -24.41 -1.57 -3.80
CA ASP A 244 -24.58 -2.64 -4.79
C ASP A 244 -23.35 -2.82 -5.70
N GLY A 245 -22.22 -2.18 -5.36
CA GLY A 245 -21.00 -2.24 -6.18
C GLY A 245 -20.10 -3.44 -5.89
N TYR A 246 -20.21 -4.03 -4.70
CA TYR A 246 -19.25 -5.03 -4.21
C TYR A 246 -19.94 -6.12 -3.40
N VAL A 247 -19.44 -7.35 -3.55
CA VAL A 247 -19.69 -8.45 -2.62
C VAL A 247 -18.62 -8.40 -1.57
N MET A 248 -19.02 -8.16 -0.33
CA MET A 248 -18.14 -8.03 0.83
C MET A 248 -18.66 -8.91 1.97
N ARG A 249 -17.77 -9.31 2.88
CA ARG A 249 -18.16 -9.96 4.14
C ARG A 249 -17.44 -9.31 5.32
N PRO A 250 -18.10 -9.10 6.47
CA PRO A 250 -17.39 -8.76 7.69
C PRO A 250 -16.58 -9.98 8.13
N ILE A 251 -15.32 -9.78 8.51
CA ILE A 251 -14.41 -10.86 8.90
C ILE A 251 -14.40 -11.02 10.42
N ASP A 252 -14.21 -9.91 11.15
CA ASP A 252 -14.26 -9.88 12.61
C ASP A 252 -14.44 -8.44 13.12
N PHE A 253 -14.74 -8.30 14.39
CA PHE A 253 -14.69 -7.03 15.11
C PHE A 253 -13.31 -6.86 15.77
N VAL A 254 -12.67 -5.72 15.55
CA VAL A 254 -11.30 -5.45 16.01
C VAL A 254 -11.16 -4.03 16.58
N ASP A 255 -10.19 -3.87 17.47
CA ASP A 255 -9.80 -2.56 18.00
C ASP A 255 -8.71 -1.95 17.12
N MET A 256 -9.08 -1.01 16.24
CA MET A 256 -8.15 -0.36 15.30
C MET A 256 -7.48 0.90 15.88
N SER A 257 -8.17 1.64 16.75
CA SER A 257 -7.59 2.76 17.50
C SER A 257 -6.96 2.27 18.81
N HIS A 258 -5.81 2.83 19.19
CA HIS A 258 -5.20 2.56 20.49
C HIS A 258 -6.00 3.27 21.59
N GLY A 259 -7.19 2.76 21.95
CA GLY A 259 -8.04 3.44 22.93
C GLY A 259 -9.46 2.89 23.07
N ALA A 260 -10.21 3.53 23.97
CA ALA A 260 -11.53 3.13 24.50
C ALA A 260 -12.72 3.24 23.51
N ASP A 261 -12.47 3.15 22.20
CA ASP A 261 -13.52 3.17 21.20
C ASP A 261 -14.26 1.81 21.14
N ASP A 262 -15.44 1.82 20.53
CA ASP A 262 -16.15 0.57 20.25
C ASP A 262 -15.44 -0.20 19.12
N PRO A 263 -15.34 -1.54 19.24
CA PRO A 263 -14.75 -2.36 18.19
C PRO A 263 -15.45 -2.14 16.86
N GLU A 264 -14.67 -1.97 15.79
CA GLU A 264 -15.21 -1.83 14.44
C GLU A 264 -15.04 -3.13 13.63
N PRO A 265 -16.00 -3.45 12.74
CA PRO A 265 -15.83 -4.55 11.81
C PRO A 265 -14.79 -4.23 10.73
N VAL A 266 -13.99 -5.22 10.38
CA VAL A 266 -13.19 -5.22 9.14
C VAL A 266 -13.84 -6.09 8.09
N TYR A 267 -13.73 -5.67 6.83
CA TYR A 267 -14.39 -6.33 5.72
C TYR A 267 -13.39 -6.86 4.69
N GLU A 268 -13.65 -8.06 4.18
CA GLU A 268 -13.00 -8.57 2.97
C GLU A 268 -13.87 -8.26 1.76
N VAL A 269 -13.25 -7.76 0.68
CA VAL A 269 -13.88 -7.50 -0.61
C VAL A 269 -13.71 -8.71 -1.52
N MET A 270 -14.75 -9.55 -1.62
CA MET A 270 -14.70 -10.81 -2.35
C MET A 270 -14.77 -10.64 -3.87
N SER A 271 -15.52 -9.64 -4.35
CA SER A 271 -15.56 -9.26 -5.76
C SER A 271 -16.33 -7.97 -6.01
N GLN A 272 -16.00 -7.29 -7.10
CA GLN A 272 -16.84 -6.25 -7.67
C GLN A 272 -18.08 -6.87 -8.35
N ILE A 273 -19.23 -6.24 -8.20
CA ILE A 273 -20.47 -6.53 -8.93
C ILE A 273 -20.39 -5.74 -10.23
N ALA A 274 -20.38 -6.43 -11.37
CA ALA A 274 -20.37 -5.73 -12.66
C ALA A 274 -21.72 -5.05 -12.88
N ASN A 275 -21.71 -3.82 -13.41
CA ASN A 275 -22.90 -3.03 -13.83
C ASN A 275 -23.69 -3.67 -15.00
N SER A 276 -23.50 -4.95 -15.29
CA SER A 276 -24.34 -5.69 -16.21
C SER A 276 -25.70 -5.93 -15.55
N SER A 277 -26.79 -5.75 -16.30
CA SER A 277 -28.19 -5.83 -15.88
C SER A 277 -28.62 -7.16 -15.21
N SER A 278 -27.70 -8.12 -15.09
CA SER A 278 -27.82 -9.32 -14.28
C SER A 278 -26.48 -9.59 -13.59
N PRO A 279 -26.43 -9.76 -12.25
CA PRO A 279 -25.27 -10.31 -11.58
C PRO A 279 -24.89 -11.66 -12.19
N SER A 280 -23.60 -11.94 -12.32
CA SER A 280 -23.16 -13.27 -12.72
C SER A 280 -23.58 -14.30 -11.66
N THR A 281 -23.93 -15.53 -12.07
CA THR A 281 -24.23 -16.64 -11.15
C THR A 281 -23.14 -16.84 -10.10
N ARG A 282 -21.88 -16.54 -10.45
CA ARG A 282 -20.74 -16.61 -9.55
C ARG A 282 -20.80 -15.53 -8.46
N SER A 283 -21.13 -14.29 -8.81
CA SER A 283 -21.27 -13.17 -7.86
C SER A 283 -22.44 -13.40 -6.88
N SER A 284 -23.58 -13.89 -7.36
CA SER A 284 -24.75 -14.19 -6.51
C SER A 284 -24.44 -15.30 -5.49
N ARG A 285 -23.69 -16.33 -5.89
CA ARG A 285 -23.23 -17.38 -4.96
C ARG A 285 -22.27 -16.83 -3.90
N ARG A 286 -21.35 -15.92 -4.28
CA ARG A 286 -20.47 -15.26 -3.30
C ARG A 286 -21.28 -14.42 -2.32
N ASP A 287 -22.24 -13.64 -2.78
CA ASP A 287 -23.11 -12.83 -1.92
C ASP A 287 -23.89 -13.70 -0.93
N THR A 288 -24.44 -14.83 -1.39
CA THR A 288 -25.13 -15.79 -0.51
C THR A 288 -24.20 -16.32 0.59
N LEU A 289 -22.96 -16.66 0.26
CA LEU A 289 -21.99 -17.15 1.23
C LEU A 289 -21.48 -16.05 2.16
N ALA A 290 -21.32 -14.83 1.67
CA ALA A 290 -20.99 -13.66 2.47
C ALA A 290 -22.05 -13.39 3.54
N ARG A 291 -23.34 -13.41 3.16
CA ARG A 291 -24.45 -13.26 4.11
C ARG A 291 -24.52 -14.39 5.13
N LYS A 292 -24.25 -15.64 4.71
CA LYS A 292 -24.15 -16.78 5.64
C LYS A 292 -23.00 -16.62 6.64
N TYR A 293 -21.88 -16.03 6.21
CA TYR A 293 -20.75 -15.72 7.08
C TYR A 293 -21.11 -14.63 8.08
N GLU A 294 -21.73 -13.54 7.63
CA GLU A 294 -22.22 -12.44 8.47
C GLU A 294 -23.18 -12.97 9.55
N THR A 295 -24.15 -13.81 9.17
CA THR A 295 -25.03 -14.48 10.13
C THR A 295 -24.26 -15.37 11.14
N ALA A 296 -23.15 -15.98 10.74
CA ALA A 296 -22.30 -16.74 11.66
C ALA A 296 -21.58 -15.83 12.65
N LEU A 297 -21.14 -14.66 12.19
CA LEU A 297 -20.49 -13.64 13.01
C LEU A 297 -21.49 -13.01 14.00
N ASP A 298 -22.73 -12.76 13.60
CA ASP A 298 -23.80 -12.32 14.52
C ASP A 298 -24.03 -13.37 15.63
N MET A 299 -24.09 -14.65 15.28
CA MET A 299 -24.19 -15.71 16.28
C MET A 299 -22.96 -15.77 17.19
N TYR A 300 -21.78 -15.41 16.70
CA TYR A 300 -20.55 -15.38 17.47
C TYR A 300 -20.59 -14.23 18.49
N THR A 301 -20.97 -13.02 18.08
CA THR A 301 -21.11 -11.85 18.97
C THR A 301 -22.24 -12.02 19.99
N GLU A 302 -23.32 -12.71 19.62
CA GLU A 302 -24.41 -13.15 20.52
C GLU A 302 -24.01 -14.27 21.50
N LYS A 303 -22.74 -14.70 21.53
CA LYS A 303 -22.23 -15.81 22.36
C LYS A 303 -22.87 -17.18 22.06
N ARG A 304 -23.51 -17.35 20.90
CA ARG A 304 -24.11 -18.61 20.43
C ARG A 304 -23.05 -19.46 19.70
N PHE A 305 -21.93 -19.71 20.36
CA PHE A 305 -20.71 -20.26 19.77
C PHE A 305 -20.91 -21.61 19.06
N ALA A 306 -21.73 -22.50 19.60
CA ALA A 306 -22.01 -23.79 18.97
C ALA A 306 -22.71 -23.64 17.60
N LYS A 307 -23.64 -22.68 17.49
CA LYS A 307 -24.33 -22.39 16.22
C LYS A 307 -23.41 -21.64 15.26
N ALA A 308 -22.65 -20.66 15.75
CA ALA A 308 -21.64 -19.95 14.98
C ALA A 308 -20.62 -20.92 14.36
N ALA A 309 -20.05 -21.83 15.16
CA ALA A 309 -19.07 -22.82 14.69
C ALA A 309 -19.64 -23.76 13.62
N ALA A 310 -20.91 -24.17 13.75
CA ALA A 310 -21.59 -24.98 12.74
C ALA A 310 -21.78 -24.20 11.43
N GLN A 311 -22.18 -22.94 11.52
CA GLN A 311 -22.40 -22.06 10.37
C GLN A 311 -21.08 -21.75 9.64
N PHE A 312 -20.00 -21.41 10.36
CA PHE A 312 -18.68 -21.20 9.75
C PHE A 312 -18.17 -22.46 9.03
N ARG A 313 -18.42 -23.65 9.58
CA ARG A 313 -18.09 -24.92 8.90
C ARG A 313 -18.87 -25.09 7.60
N GLU A 314 -20.15 -24.72 7.57
CA GLU A 314 -20.98 -24.78 6.37
C GLU A 314 -20.48 -23.80 5.31
N VAL A 315 -20.15 -22.56 5.70
CA VAL A 315 -19.59 -21.55 4.78
C VAL A 315 -18.28 -22.04 4.18
N SER A 316 -17.35 -22.52 5.02
CA SER A 316 -16.05 -23.06 4.56
C SER A 316 -16.22 -24.23 3.58
N THR A 317 -17.09 -25.18 3.89
CA THR A 317 -17.41 -26.31 3.00
C THR A 317 -17.99 -25.82 1.66
N SER A 318 -18.93 -24.88 1.71
CA SER A 318 -19.59 -24.35 0.52
C SER A 318 -18.65 -23.52 -0.35
N MET A 319 -17.72 -22.77 0.26
CA MET A 319 -16.64 -22.05 -0.43
C MET A 319 -15.73 -23.03 -1.19
N GLY A 320 -15.33 -24.13 -0.55
CA GLY A 320 -14.54 -25.19 -1.17
C GLY A 320 -15.25 -25.86 -2.34
N GLN A 321 -16.52 -26.26 -2.17
CA GLN A 321 -17.30 -26.92 -3.21
C GLN A 321 -17.64 -26.00 -4.39
N THR A 322 -17.95 -24.73 -4.13
CA THR A 322 -18.42 -23.79 -5.16
C THR A 322 -17.27 -23.16 -5.93
N PHE A 323 -16.16 -22.87 -5.26
CA PHE A 323 -15.07 -22.08 -5.81
C PHE A 323 -13.70 -22.77 -5.78
N GLY A 324 -13.57 -23.92 -5.12
CA GLY A 324 -12.27 -24.56 -4.90
C GLY A 324 -11.38 -23.79 -3.92
N ILE A 325 -11.97 -22.95 -3.07
CA ILE A 325 -11.23 -22.06 -2.15
C ILE A 325 -11.25 -22.66 -0.74
N TYR A 326 -10.07 -22.81 -0.15
CA TYR A 326 -9.95 -23.09 1.28
C TYR A 326 -10.14 -21.81 2.09
N ASP A 327 -11.30 -21.68 2.73
CA ASP A 327 -11.72 -20.46 3.40
C ASP A 327 -11.09 -20.31 4.80
N LYS A 328 -9.84 -19.82 4.85
CA LYS A 328 -9.08 -19.60 6.10
C LYS A 328 -9.85 -18.78 7.14
N PRO A 329 -10.57 -17.68 6.79
CA PRO A 329 -11.35 -16.92 7.77
C PRO A 329 -12.42 -17.73 8.49
N SER A 330 -13.22 -18.53 7.77
CA SER A 330 -14.23 -19.38 8.41
C SER A 330 -13.60 -20.46 9.30
N VAL A 331 -12.46 -21.01 8.88
CA VAL A 331 -11.75 -22.01 9.69
C VAL A 331 -11.25 -21.40 10.99
N LEU A 332 -10.64 -20.21 10.94
CA LEU A 332 -10.17 -19.49 12.11
C LEU A 332 -11.32 -19.13 13.06
N MET A 333 -12.39 -18.51 12.55
CA MET A 333 -13.52 -18.11 13.38
C MET A 333 -14.24 -19.31 14.00
N ARG A 334 -14.29 -20.45 13.30
CA ARG A 334 -14.74 -21.71 13.87
C ARG A 334 -13.84 -22.19 15.02
N LYS A 335 -12.51 -22.10 14.89
CA LYS A 335 -11.57 -22.43 15.98
C LYS A 335 -11.80 -21.53 17.19
N ARG A 336 -11.96 -20.21 16.98
CA ARG A 336 -12.26 -19.22 18.03
C ARG A 336 -13.60 -19.50 18.73
N ALA A 337 -14.65 -19.79 17.97
CA ALA A 337 -15.95 -20.16 18.53
C ALA A 337 -15.85 -21.44 19.37
N ALA A 338 -15.15 -22.47 18.90
CA ALA A 338 -14.92 -23.70 19.66
C ALA A 338 -14.12 -23.46 20.95
N TYR A 339 -13.17 -22.53 20.94
CA TYR A 339 -12.43 -22.11 22.13
C TYR A 339 -13.37 -21.47 23.17
N TYR A 340 -14.21 -20.51 22.76
CA TYR A 340 -15.13 -19.84 23.68
C TYR A 340 -16.29 -20.71 24.17
N MET A 341 -16.54 -21.86 23.54
CA MET A 341 -17.42 -22.89 24.14
C MET A 341 -16.81 -23.53 25.40
N GLN A 342 -15.48 -23.62 25.47
CA GLN A 342 -14.74 -24.20 26.59
C GLN A 342 -14.29 -23.13 27.59
N HIS A 343 -14.03 -21.91 27.10
CA HIS A 343 -13.53 -20.78 27.87
C HIS A 343 -14.44 -19.57 27.62
N PRO A 344 -15.56 -19.41 28.35
CA PRO A 344 -16.48 -18.30 28.12
C PRO A 344 -15.76 -16.94 28.12
N PRO A 345 -16.13 -16.01 27.23
CA PRO A 345 -15.49 -14.71 27.15
C PRO A 345 -15.70 -13.90 28.45
N PRO A 346 -14.80 -12.95 28.75
CA PRO A 346 -14.88 -12.14 29.96
C PRO A 346 -16.17 -11.30 30.03
N GLU A 347 -16.48 -10.83 31.24
CA GLU A 347 -17.58 -9.88 31.45
C GLU A 347 -17.31 -8.59 30.67
N GLY A 348 -18.33 -8.06 29.99
CA GLY A 348 -18.18 -6.88 29.12
C GLY A 348 -17.57 -7.16 27.73
N TRP A 349 -17.38 -8.43 27.34
CA TRP A 349 -16.88 -8.78 26.00
C TRP A 349 -17.76 -8.21 24.87
N LYS A 350 -17.13 -7.43 23.99
CA LYS A 350 -17.75 -6.74 22.85
C LYS A 350 -17.55 -7.45 21.50
N GLY A 351 -17.29 -8.75 21.50
CA GLY A 351 -17.09 -9.52 20.26
C GLY A 351 -15.64 -9.62 19.78
N VAL A 352 -14.71 -8.84 20.35
CA VAL A 352 -13.29 -8.85 19.95
C VAL A 352 -12.57 -10.07 20.47
N TRP A 353 -11.84 -10.75 19.59
CA TRP A 353 -10.94 -11.80 20.02
C TRP A 353 -9.76 -11.23 20.82
N THR A 354 -9.82 -11.33 22.14
CA THR A 354 -8.68 -11.06 23.02
C THR A 354 -8.05 -12.38 23.42
N ARG A 355 -6.85 -12.67 22.92
CA ARG A 355 -6.03 -13.71 23.52
C ARG A 355 -5.38 -13.10 24.75
N THR A 356 -5.77 -13.54 25.96
CA THR A 356 -4.90 -13.37 27.12
C THR A 356 -3.59 -14.05 26.74
N ARG A 357 -2.56 -13.24 26.49
CA ARG A 357 -1.21 -13.58 26.00
C ARG A 357 -0.99 -15.07 25.74
N GLU A 358 -0.86 -15.42 24.47
CA GLU A 358 0.05 -16.50 24.08
C GLU A 358 1.36 -16.26 24.86
N PRO A 359 1.83 -17.19 25.70
CA PRO A 359 3.20 -17.09 26.18
C PRO A 359 4.06 -17.08 24.93
N ASP A 360 4.79 -15.99 24.74
CA ASP A 360 5.87 -15.93 23.79
C ASP A 360 6.77 -17.13 24.09
N GLU A 361 6.91 -18.07 23.15
CA GLU A 361 8.00 -19.05 23.21
C GLU A 361 9.31 -18.37 22.80
N THR A 362 9.64 -17.22 23.41
CA THR A 362 10.97 -16.61 23.39
C THR A 362 11.17 -15.71 24.60
N ASP A 363 11.02 -16.25 25.82
CA ASP A 363 11.76 -15.72 26.96
C ASP A 363 13.21 -16.19 26.85
N GLY A 364 14.10 -15.31 26.39
CA GLY A 364 15.53 -15.47 26.64
C GLY A 364 16.50 -15.01 25.56
N VAL A 365 16.40 -13.77 25.07
CA VAL A 365 17.60 -12.96 24.76
C VAL A 365 17.29 -11.49 25.08
N GLU A 366 17.81 -11.00 26.21
CA GLU A 366 17.99 -9.56 26.42
C GLU A 366 19.09 -9.08 25.47
N ASP A 367 18.71 -8.40 24.39
CA ASP A 367 19.63 -7.51 23.67
C ASP A 367 19.07 -6.08 23.76
N GLU A 368 19.80 -5.21 24.48
CA GLU A 368 19.63 -3.77 24.45
C GLU A 368 19.83 -3.26 23.01
N VAL A 369 18.74 -3.07 22.27
CA VAL A 369 18.79 -2.34 20.99
C VAL A 369 18.34 -0.90 21.22
N VAL A 370 19.34 -0.03 21.31
CA VAL A 370 19.18 1.43 21.22
C VAL A 370 18.80 1.77 19.78
N TYR A 371 17.56 2.16 19.53
CA TYR A 371 17.17 2.76 18.26
C TYR A 371 17.60 4.23 18.23
N VAL A 372 18.67 4.53 17.48
CA VAL A 372 18.98 5.87 17.00
C VAL A 372 18.20 6.09 15.71
N CYS A 373 17.20 6.97 15.75
CA CYS A 373 16.67 7.59 14.52
C CYS A 373 17.79 8.42 13.88
N VAL A 374 18.12 8.12 12.62
CA VAL A 374 18.90 9.01 11.75
C VAL A 374 17.96 9.65 10.75
#